data_AF-A0A522YHG5-F1
#
_entry.id   AF-A0A522YHG5-F1
#
_cell.length_a   1.000
_cell.length_b   1.000
_cell.length_c   1.000
_cell.angle_alpha   90.00
_cell.angle_beta   90.00
_cell.angle_gamma   90.00
#
_symmetry.space_group_name_H-M   'P 1'
#
loop_
_entity.id
_entity.type
_entity.pdbx_description
1 polymer ?
#
loop_
_entity_poly.entity_id
_entity_poly.type
_entity_poly.pdbx_seq_one_letter_code
_entity_poly.pdbx_strand_id
1 'polypeptide(L)'
;NDFEAVNEKRQDNDEAIFANPRNAASGSLKLLDTSMVSERHLNFFAHSLGEYSGVKILTQWDYFKMLKNWGVRVNPNSKLCKSLSQVMDYCAYWQEKRDTLTYEIDGMVIKVNNLTQQKRLGTTLKSPRWAAAYKFPARQATTEVLGISVNVGRTGVLTPRAELRPVECSGVIIKHATLHNFDEIKRLNVRVGDRVLIERAGDVIPKIVKVVEHKGKEKFVIPLNCPACRGKVVKEKEEDVAYRCINPLCPAQLERSILHFASRQAMDIEGMGDAAAAQLVGLGLVGDFADIYGLTEKDLLRLDLFKDKKAKNLLIGIETSKKRALSRLIYGLGIHHIGEKAAFVLASKFVTLDNLAKASKEELTRIHEIGPVMAESITDYFSQESIRDLIEKLKKHNLNMRESAAGIKKGKLSGKTLVFTGELEDFSRLEAEELARRSAGNVSSSVSKNTDFVVIGNQPGSKYDKAKKLGVRIINEDEFKEMIK
;
A
#
# COMPACT_ATOMS: atom_id res chain seq x y z
N ASN A 1 16.57 1.53 31.09
CA ASN A 1 16.05 1.36 29.72
C ASN A 1 15.61 2.75 29.24
N ASP A 2 16.17 3.29 28.15
CA ASP A 2 15.90 4.69 27.72
C ASP A 2 14.41 4.94 27.42
N PHE A 3 13.70 3.92 26.93
CA PHE A 3 12.27 4.00 26.67
C PHE A 3 11.44 4.12 27.96
N GLU A 4 11.79 3.35 29.00
CA GLU A 4 11.13 3.43 30.31
C GLU A 4 11.37 4.79 30.94
N ALA A 5 12.60 5.30 30.93
CA ALA A 5 12.92 6.64 31.45
C ALA A 5 12.15 7.75 30.72
N VAL A 6 11.95 7.60 29.40
CA VAL A 6 11.11 8.52 28.63
C VAL A 6 9.64 8.44 29.07
N ASN A 7 9.11 7.25 29.32
CA ASN A 7 7.73 7.09 29.77
C ASN A 7 7.52 7.57 31.21
N GLU A 8 8.47 7.34 32.11
CA GLU A 8 8.46 7.86 33.49
C GLU A 8 8.36 9.39 33.47
N LYS A 9 9.25 10.08 32.74
CA LYS A 9 9.17 11.56 32.60
C LYS A 9 7.85 12.05 32.03
N ARG A 10 7.25 11.30 31.09
CA ARG A 10 5.94 11.66 30.52
C ARG A 10 4.84 11.48 31.54
N GLN A 11 4.88 10.40 32.31
CA GLN A 11 3.94 10.15 33.38
C GLN A 11 4.03 11.20 34.49
N ASP A 12 5.24 11.61 34.87
CA ASP A 12 5.48 12.69 35.85
C ASP A 12 4.92 14.05 35.37
N ASN A 13 4.82 14.24 34.05
CA ASN A 13 4.27 15.44 33.42
C ASN A 13 2.79 15.29 33.01
N ASP A 14 2.08 14.27 33.50
CA ASP A 14 0.69 13.94 33.12
C ASP A 14 0.46 13.78 31.60
N GLU A 15 1.50 13.42 30.86
CA GLU A 15 1.44 13.15 29.43
C GLU A 15 1.13 11.69 29.14
N ALA A 16 0.44 11.43 28.02
CA ALA A 16 0.22 10.07 27.55
C ALA A 16 1.56 9.36 27.26
N ILE A 17 1.79 8.22 27.92
CA ILE A 17 2.98 7.39 27.71
C ILE A 17 3.00 6.78 26.30
N PHE A 18 4.19 6.51 25.79
CA PHE A 18 4.35 5.78 24.54
C PHE A 18 4.12 4.30 24.75
N ALA A 19 3.42 3.68 23.81
CA ALA A 19 3.06 2.26 23.91
C ALA A 19 4.20 1.31 23.46
N ASN A 20 5.21 1.78 22.73
CA ASN A 20 6.39 0.97 22.41
C ASN A 20 7.56 1.86 21.95
N PRO A 21 8.80 1.33 21.94
CA PRO A 21 9.97 2.05 21.46
C PRO A 21 9.83 2.61 20.04
N ARG A 22 9.10 1.93 19.15
CA ARG A 22 8.86 2.39 17.77
C ARG A 22 8.04 3.69 17.74
N ASN A 23 6.97 3.76 18.51
CA ASN A 23 6.12 4.94 18.62
C ASN A 23 6.85 6.08 19.32
N ALA A 24 7.62 5.76 20.37
CA ALA A 24 8.48 6.73 21.05
C ALA A 24 9.47 7.37 20.07
N ALA A 25 10.26 6.55 19.36
CA ALA A 25 11.24 7.05 18.38
C ALA A 25 10.60 7.87 17.25
N SER A 26 9.48 7.41 16.69
CA SER A 26 8.78 8.15 15.63
C SER A 26 8.18 9.46 16.13
N GLY A 27 7.68 9.50 17.37
CA GLY A 27 7.17 10.71 18.00
C GLY A 27 8.29 11.72 18.26
N SER A 28 9.41 11.24 18.81
CA SER A 28 10.61 12.04 19.06
C SER A 28 11.16 12.69 17.79
N LEU A 29 11.27 11.95 16.68
CA LEU A 29 11.79 12.49 15.41
C LEU A 29 10.87 13.55 14.75
N LYS A 30 9.63 13.71 15.22
CA LYS A 30 8.66 14.68 14.70
C LYS A 30 8.55 15.94 15.57
N LEU A 31 9.31 16.02 16.66
CA LEU A 31 9.35 17.21 17.49
C LEU A 31 10.02 18.35 16.71
N LEU A 32 9.43 19.55 16.80
CA LEU A 32 9.98 20.75 16.17
C LEU A 32 11.20 21.29 16.92
N ASP A 33 11.21 21.11 18.24
CA ASP A 33 12.33 21.49 19.10
C ASP A 33 13.34 20.34 19.20
N THR A 34 14.55 20.59 18.69
CA THR A 34 15.64 19.61 18.66
C THR A 34 16.24 19.34 20.04
N SER A 35 16.09 20.25 21.02
CA SER A 35 16.55 20.03 22.39
C SER A 35 15.80 18.86 23.03
N MET A 36 14.48 18.83 22.86
CA MET A 36 13.63 17.72 23.31
C MET A 36 13.94 16.39 22.60
N VAL A 37 14.52 16.41 21.39
CA VAL A 37 14.97 15.21 20.68
C VAL A 37 16.25 14.67 21.30
N SER A 38 17.19 15.55 21.64
CA SER A 38 18.48 15.20 22.24
C SER A 38 18.32 14.42 23.55
N GLU A 39 17.33 14.80 24.36
CA GLU A 39 17.00 14.14 25.64
C GLU A 39 16.43 12.72 25.49
N ARG A 40 16.10 12.28 24.27
CA ARG A 40 15.49 10.96 24.00
C ARG A 40 16.52 9.88 23.72
N HIS A 41 17.81 10.23 23.69
CA HIS A 41 18.93 9.29 23.49
C HIS A 41 18.75 8.34 22.30
N LEU A 42 18.22 8.86 21.18
CA LEU A 42 17.95 8.06 19.99
C LEU A 42 19.23 7.45 19.43
N ASN A 43 19.14 6.17 19.05
CA ASN A 43 20.22 5.41 18.44
C ASN A 43 19.85 5.00 17.00
N PHE A 44 20.88 4.77 16.18
CA PHE A 44 20.72 4.44 14.76
C PHE A 44 21.62 3.28 14.34
N PHE A 45 21.10 2.40 13.49
CA PHE A 45 21.86 1.38 12.78
C PHE A 45 21.61 1.51 11.28
N ALA A 46 22.69 1.70 10.51
CA ALA A 46 22.63 1.69 9.06
C ALA A 46 22.46 0.25 8.52
N HIS A 47 21.57 0.08 7.54
CA HIS A 47 21.18 -1.25 7.06
C HIS A 47 21.19 -1.46 5.53
N SER A 48 21.19 -0.39 4.72
CA SER A 48 20.96 -0.46 3.26
C SER A 48 21.69 0.68 2.56
N LEU A 49 22.06 0.45 1.30
CA LEU A 49 22.63 1.48 0.44
C LEU A 49 21.53 2.41 -0.08
N GLY A 50 21.87 3.70 -0.17
CA GLY A 50 21.14 4.70 -0.95
C GLY A 50 21.95 5.08 -2.18
N GLU A 51 21.94 6.36 -2.54
CA GLU A 51 22.82 6.91 -3.56
C GLU A 51 24.28 6.92 -3.08
N TYR A 52 25.21 6.55 -3.98
CA TYR A 52 26.64 6.58 -3.70
C TYR A 52 27.43 6.79 -5.00
N SER A 53 28.58 7.46 -4.90
CA SER A 53 29.51 7.69 -6.00
C SER A 53 30.96 7.59 -5.51
N GLY A 54 31.91 7.39 -6.42
CA GLY A 54 33.34 7.36 -6.09
C GLY A 54 33.85 6.12 -5.34
N VAL A 55 33.00 5.14 -5.03
CA VAL A 55 33.38 3.91 -4.33
C VAL A 55 32.82 2.66 -5.01
N LYS A 56 33.64 1.61 -5.10
CA LYS A 56 33.22 0.32 -5.64
C LYS A 56 32.78 -0.60 -4.51
N ILE A 57 31.48 -0.88 -4.45
CA ILE A 57 30.89 -1.80 -3.47
C ILE A 57 30.32 -3.00 -4.23
N LEU A 58 30.76 -4.20 -3.87
CA LEU A 58 30.34 -5.45 -4.53
C LEU A 58 29.31 -6.22 -3.70
N THR A 59 29.40 -6.14 -2.38
CA THR A 59 28.50 -6.85 -1.47
C THR A 59 27.94 -5.97 -0.35
N GLN A 60 26.77 -6.36 0.16
CA GLN A 60 26.17 -5.76 1.35
C GLN A 60 27.09 -5.86 2.57
N TRP A 61 27.87 -6.93 2.68
CA TRP A 61 28.83 -7.12 3.77
C TRP A 61 30.02 -6.16 3.68
N ASP A 62 30.54 -5.91 2.47
CA ASP A 62 31.60 -4.91 2.25
C ASP A 62 31.11 -3.50 2.60
N TYR A 63 29.85 -3.19 2.25
CA TYR A 63 29.21 -1.95 2.66
C TYR A 63 29.18 -1.79 4.18
N PHE A 64 28.81 -2.83 4.93
CA PHE A 64 28.81 -2.80 6.39
C PHE A 64 30.20 -2.61 6.99
N LYS A 65 31.24 -3.23 6.41
CA LYS A 65 32.63 -2.98 6.84
C LYS A 65 33.05 -1.54 6.59
N MET A 66 32.70 -0.99 5.42
CA MET A 66 33.01 0.38 5.06
C MET A 66 32.33 1.39 5.98
N LEU A 67 31.05 1.20 6.29
CA LEU A 67 30.32 2.04 7.23
C LEU A 67 30.95 2.06 8.62
N LYS A 68 31.37 0.89 9.13
CA LYS A 68 32.09 0.80 10.41
C LYS A 68 33.39 1.60 10.37
N ASN A 69 34.15 1.52 9.28
CA ASN A 69 35.38 2.29 9.11
C ASN A 69 35.13 3.81 9.05
N TRP A 70 33.96 4.24 8.58
CA TRP A 70 33.53 5.65 8.57
C TRP A 70 32.93 6.12 9.90
N GLY A 71 32.86 5.27 10.92
CA GLY A 71 32.25 5.59 12.21
C GLY A 71 30.71 5.52 12.22
N VAL A 72 30.09 5.05 11.12
CA VAL A 72 28.65 4.84 11.06
C VAL A 72 28.30 3.51 11.73
N ARG A 73 27.38 3.55 12.69
CA ARG A 73 26.97 2.37 13.44
C ARG A 73 26.23 1.38 12.53
N VAL A 74 26.70 0.13 12.54
CA VAL A 74 26.04 -1.03 11.93
C VAL A 74 25.67 -1.99 13.05
N ASN A 75 24.54 -2.67 12.93
CA ASN A 75 24.09 -3.61 13.96
C ASN A 75 25.16 -4.70 14.19
N PRO A 76 25.72 -4.85 15.41
CA PRO A 76 26.77 -5.82 15.70
C PRO A 76 26.30 -7.27 15.53
N ASN A 77 24.98 -7.49 15.58
CA ASN A 77 24.33 -8.78 15.43
C ASN A 77 24.03 -9.14 13.96
N SER A 78 24.63 -8.44 13.00
CA SER A 78 24.57 -8.82 11.58
C SER A 78 25.53 -9.98 11.30
N LYS A 79 25.09 -10.97 10.51
CA LYS A 79 25.91 -12.14 10.16
C LYS A 79 25.84 -12.49 8.69
N LEU A 80 27.00 -12.70 8.07
CA LEU A 80 27.09 -13.28 6.72
C LEU A 80 26.86 -14.80 6.81
N CYS A 81 25.82 -15.27 6.13
CA CYS A 81 25.47 -16.70 6.05
C CYS A 81 25.77 -17.22 4.64
N LYS A 82 26.38 -18.42 4.55
CA LYS A 82 26.77 -19.04 3.28
C LYS A 82 25.73 -20.04 2.74
N SER A 83 24.71 -20.37 3.52
CA SER A 83 23.63 -21.28 3.13
C SER A 83 22.31 -20.89 3.79
N LEU A 84 21.20 -21.40 3.25
CA LEU A 84 19.88 -21.19 3.84
C LEU A 84 19.77 -21.81 5.24
N SER A 85 20.39 -22.96 5.49
CA SER A 85 20.42 -23.58 6.82
C SER A 85 21.04 -22.63 7.86
N GLN A 86 22.19 -22.01 7.54
CA GLN A 86 22.81 -21.03 8.43
C GLN A 86 21.92 -19.80 8.68
N VAL A 87 21.16 -19.37 7.68
CA VAL A 87 20.19 -18.29 7.83
C VAL A 87 19.09 -18.69 8.81
N MET A 88 18.52 -19.89 8.64
CA MET A 88 17.45 -20.40 9.50
C MET A 88 17.92 -20.58 10.95
N ASP A 89 19.09 -21.19 11.15
CA ASP A 89 19.70 -21.37 12.47
C ASP A 89 19.90 -20.03 13.18
N TYR A 90 20.36 -19.01 12.44
CA TYR A 90 20.60 -17.69 13.00
C TYR A 90 19.30 -16.94 13.31
N CYS A 91 18.24 -17.16 12.52
CA CYS A 91 16.91 -16.63 12.83
C CYS A 91 16.34 -17.28 14.10
N ALA A 92 16.45 -18.61 14.24
CA ALA A 92 16.00 -19.32 15.44
C ALA A 92 16.77 -18.86 16.70
N TYR A 93 18.09 -18.73 16.60
CA TYR A 93 18.93 -18.20 17.67
C TYR A 93 18.46 -16.83 18.18
N TRP A 94 18.17 -15.89 17.27
CA TRP A 94 17.70 -14.57 17.66
C TRP A 94 16.23 -14.54 18.09
N GLN A 95 15.41 -15.49 17.64
CA GLN A 95 14.04 -15.62 18.13
C GLN A 95 14.03 -15.91 19.64
N GLU A 96 14.91 -16.81 20.10
CA GLU A 96 15.04 -17.16 21.52
C GLU A 96 15.69 -16.04 22.34
N LYS A 97 16.70 -15.37 21.77
CA LYS A 97 17.50 -14.35 22.48
C LYS A 97 17.01 -12.91 22.28
N ARG A 98 15.89 -12.68 21.60
CA ARG A 98 15.42 -11.32 21.31
C ARG A 98 15.26 -10.46 22.56
N ASP A 99 14.86 -11.07 23.69
CA ASP A 99 14.62 -10.36 24.96
C ASP A 99 15.93 -10.07 25.73
N THR A 100 17.10 -10.54 25.25
CA THR A 100 18.41 -10.18 25.82
C THR A 100 19.00 -8.91 25.18
N LEU A 101 18.37 -8.37 24.13
CA LEU A 101 18.82 -7.15 23.47
C LEU A 101 18.39 -5.92 24.25
N THR A 102 19.18 -4.85 24.16
CA THR A 102 18.83 -3.53 24.72
C THR A 102 17.82 -2.75 23.88
N TYR A 103 17.27 -3.37 22.84
CA TYR A 103 16.29 -2.79 21.92
C TYR A 103 15.34 -3.89 21.42
N GLU A 104 14.10 -3.52 21.12
CA GLU A 104 13.11 -4.45 20.58
C GLU A 104 13.37 -4.79 19.11
N ILE A 105 13.12 -6.05 18.75
CA ILE A 105 13.11 -6.53 17.36
C ILE A 105 11.86 -7.37 17.09
N ASP A 106 11.33 -7.28 15.87
CA ASP A 106 10.15 -8.03 15.43
C ASP A 106 10.50 -9.18 14.47
N GLY A 107 11.79 -9.41 14.25
CA GLY A 107 12.31 -10.43 13.35
C GLY A 107 13.72 -10.12 12.84
N MET A 108 14.12 -10.84 11.80
CA MET A 108 15.39 -10.70 11.08
C MET A 108 15.14 -10.29 9.63
N VAL A 109 16.08 -9.55 9.03
CA VAL A 109 16.02 -9.22 7.59
C VAL A 109 17.08 -10.03 6.86
N ILE A 110 16.62 -10.86 5.92
CA ILE A 110 17.47 -11.70 5.06
C ILE A 110 17.67 -10.94 3.75
N LYS A 111 18.93 -10.80 3.31
CA LYS A 111 19.28 -10.09 2.06
C LYS A 111 20.25 -10.93 1.24
N VAL A 112 20.05 -10.96 -0.08
CA VAL A 112 21.08 -11.45 -1.01
C VAL A 112 22.32 -10.57 -0.88
N ASN A 113 23.49 -11.16 -0.60
CA ASN A 113 24.68 -10.38 -0.27
C ASN A 113 25.29 -9.66 -1.49
N ASN A 114 25.22 -10.25 -2.68
CA ASN A 114 25.84 -9.70 -3.89
C ASN A 114 24.96 -8.60 -4.51
N LEU A 115 25.51 -7.40 -4.71
CA LEU A 115 24.74 -6.24 -5.20
C LEU A 115 24.33 -6.37 -6.68
N THR A 116 25.14 -7.04 -7.52
CA THR A 116 24.77 -7.33 -8.91
C THR A 116 23.56 -8.26 -8.97
N GLN A 117 23.49 -9.27 -8.09
CA GLN A 117 22.32 -10.14 -7.97
C GLN A 117 21.09 -9.38 -7.48
N GLN A 118 21.25 -8.46 -6.52
CA GLN A 118 20.15 -7.60 -6.07
C GLN A 118 19.57 -6.77 -7.24
N LYS A 119 20.43 -6.13 -8.05
CA LYS A 119 20.02 -5.38 -9.25
C LYS A 119 19.24 -6.27 -10.22
N ARG A 120 19.77 -7.46 -10.53
CA ARG A 120 19.12 -8.42 -11.45
C ARG A 120 17.77 -8.92 -10.95
N LEU A 121 17.62 -9.09 -9.64
CA LEU A 121 16.36 -9.50 -9.02
C LEU A 121 15.31 -8.37 -9.06
N GLY A 122 15.76 -7.11 -8.95
CA GLY A 122 14.92 -5.92 -9.05
C GLY A 122 13.96 -5.74 -7.87
N THR A 123 12.96 -4.89 -8.08
CA THR A 123 11.95 -4.53 -7.09
C THR A 123 10.55 -4.68 -7.66
N THR A 124 9.59 -5.00 -6.80
CA THR A 124 8.17 -4.74 -7.07
C THR A 124 7.85 -3.28 -6.73
N LEU A 125 6.61 -2.81 -6.92
CA LEU A 125 6.20 -1.45 -6.52
C LEU A 125 6.42 -1.14 -5.05
N LYS A 126 6.36 -2.14 -4.17
CA LYS A 126 6.39 -1.95 -2.71
C LYS A 126 7.63 -2.52 -2.04
N SER A 127 8.23 -3.57 -2.63
CA SER A 127 9.25 -4.36 -1.96
C SER A 127 10.32 -4.89 -2.91
N PRO A 128 11.60 -4.97 -2.49
CA PRO A 128 12.66 -5.64 -3.24
C PRO A 128 12.43 -7.14 -3.34
N ARG A 129 12.88 -7.77 -4.45
CA ARG A 129 12.81 -9.23 -4.64
C ARG A 129 13.99 -9.98 -4.03
N TRP A 130 15.01 -9.26 -3.59
CA TRP A 130 16.27 -9.78 -3.05
C TRP A 130 16.37 -9.73 -1.53
N ALA A 131 15.32 -9.28 -0.84
CA ALA A 131 15.26 -9.25 0.61
C ALA A 131 13.90 -9.70 1.14
N ALA A 132 13.92 -10.29 2.33
CA ALA A 132 12.72 -10.73 3.04
C ALA A 132 12.84 -10.43 4.54
N ALA A 133 11.74 -10.04 5.16
CA ALA A 133 11.64 -9.94 6.62
C ALA A 133 11.14 -11.27 7.18
N TYR A 134 12.00 -11.97 7.91
CA TYR A 134 11.66 -13.15 8.70
C TYR A 134 11.11 -12.70 10.05
N LYS A 135 9.78 -12.61 10.17
CA LYS A 135 9.11 -12.16 11.40
C LYS A 135 9.08 -13.26 12.44
N PHE A 136 9.40 -12.91 13.68
CA PHE A 136 9.20 -13.83 14.80
C PHE A 136 7.71 -14.02 15.10
N PRO A 137 7.33 -15.15 15.73
CA PRO A 137 5.98 -15.32 16.22
C PRO A 137 5.55 -14.12 17.06
N ALA A 138 4.36 -13.61 16.74
CA ALA A 138 3.74 -12.51 17.45
C ALA A 138 3.61 -12.86 18.94
N ARG A 139 3.82 -11.88 19.83
CA ARG A 139 3.41 -12.07 21.22
C ARG A 139 1.89 -12.26 21.25
N GLN A 140 1.45 -13.15 22.11
CA GLN A 140 0.05 -13.48 22.30
C GLN A 140 -0.38 -13.09 23.71
N ALA A 141 -1.64 -12.70 23.86
CA ALA A 141 -2.22 -12.40 25.15
C ALA A 141 -3.62 -13.03 25.23
N THR A 142 -4.08 -13.36 26.44
CA THR A 142 -5.47 -13.81 26.64
C THR A 142 -6.30 -12.69 27.21
N THR A 143 -7.51 -12.48 26.68
CA THR A 143 -8.46 -11.50 27.22
C THR A 143 -9.90 -11.96 27.00
N GLU A 144 -10.86 -11.20 27.50
CA GLU A 144 -12.30 -11.46 27.41
C GLU A 144 -12.94 -10.67 26.27
N VAL A 145 -13.87 -11.30 25.54
CA VAL A 145 -14.71 -10.64 24.53
C VAL A 145 -15.88 -9.96 25.23
N LEU A 146 -15.90 -8.62 25.23
CA LEU A 146 -17.00 -7.82 25.81
C LEU A 146 -18.16 -7.64 24.84
N GLY A 147 -17.88 -7.66 23.54
CA GLY A 147 -18.88 -7.42 22.50
C GLY A 147 -18.35 -7.79 21.12
N ILE A 148 -19.26 -7.87 20.14
CA ILE A 148 -18.91 -8.02 18.72
C ILE A 148 -19.68 -6.94 17.96
N SER A 149 -18.97 -5.93 17.47
CA SER A 149 -19.52 -4.88 16.61
C SER A 149 -19.27 -5.19 15.13
N VAL A 150 -20.10 -4.63 14.25
CA VAL A 150 -20.02 -4.84 12.80
C VAL A 150 -19.76 -3.52 12.11
N ASN A 151 -18.62 -3.45 11.43
CA ASN A 151 -18.18 -2.30 10.66
C ASN A 151 -18.63 -2.42 9.20
N VAL A 152 -19.19 -1.36 8.61
CA VAL A 152 -19.61 -1.35 7.20
C VAL A 152 -18.51 -0.70 6.36
N GLY A 153 -17.83 -1.49 5.53
CA GLY A 153 -16.78 -1.08 4.60
C GLY A 153 -17.25 -0.12 3.51
N ARG A 154 -16.28 0.49 2.83
CA ARG A 154 -16.51 1.36 1.66
C ARG A 154 -17.39 0.69 0.60
N THR A 155 -17.14 -0.58 0.30
CA THR A 155 -17.87 -1.38 -0.68
C THR A 155 -19.06 -2.13 -0.06
N GLY A 156 -19.57 -1.64 1.06
CA GLY A 156 -20.68 -2.23 1.79
C GLY A 156 -20.33 -3.49 2.59
N VAL A 157 -19.11 -4.03 2.52
CA VAL A 157 -18.71 -5.25 3.26
C VAL A 157 -18.89 -5.06 4.76
N LEU A 158 -19.67 -5.93 5.39
CA LEU A 158 -19.79 -6.02 6.83
C LEU A 158 -18.62 -6.82 7.40
N THR A 159 -17.77 -6.17 8.18
CA THR A 159 -16.61 -6.77 8.84
C THR A 159 -16.84 -6.81 10.35
N PRO A 160 -16.94 -7.99 10.97
CA PRO A 160 -17.06 -8.09 12.41
C PRO A 160 -15.74 -7.76 13.12
N ARG A 161 -15.86 -7.15 14.30
CA ARG A 161 -14.76 -6.78 15.17
C ARG A 161 -15.11 -7.18 16.61
N ALA A 162 -14.19 -7.84 17.29
CA ALA A 162 -14.34 -8.11 18.72
C ALA A 162 -13.94 -6.87 19.52
N GLU A 163 -14.80 -6.50 20.47
CA GLU A 163 -14.51 -5.57 21.55
C GLU A 163 -14.00 -6.37 22.73
N LEU A 164 -12.84 -5.99 23.25
CA LEU A 164 -12.09 -6.79 24.20
C LEU A 164 -11.90 -6.02 25.50
N ARG A 165 -11.86 -6.77 26.62
CA ARG A 165 -11.33 -6.24 27.86
C ARG A 165 -9.89 -5.78 27.60
N PRO A 166 -9.50 -4.54 27.96
CA PRO A 166 -8.17 -4.02 27.67
C PRO A 166 -7.08 -4.98 28.15
N VAL A 167 -6.18 -5.37 27.26
CA VAL A 167 -5.07 -6.28 27.57
C VAL A 167 -3.79 -5.77 26.91
N GLU A 168 -2.67 -5.84 27.63
CA GLU A 168 -1.37 -5.50 27.06
C GLU A 168 -0.84 -6.65 26.19
N CYS A 169 -0.40 -6.33 24.97
CA CYS A 169 0.26 -7.28 24.09
C CYS A 169 1.27 -6.55 23.19
N SER A 170 2.54 -6.94 23.30
CA SER A 170 3.67 -6.24 22.64
C SER A 170 3.70 -4.74 22.97
N GLY A 171 3.63 -4.40 24.27
CA GLY A 171 3.68 -3.03 24.81
C GLY A 171 2.42 -2.17 24.59
N VAL A 172 1.48 -2.61 23.75
CA VAL A 172 0.27 -1.84 23.43
C VAL A 172 -0.96 -2.44 24.08
N ILE A 173 -1.81 -1.58 24.65
CA ILE A 173 -3.12 -1.97 25.14
C ILE A 173 -4.07 -2.21 23.96
N ILE A 174 -4.47 -3.47 23.78
CA ILE A 174 -5.42 -3.89 22.77
C ILE A 174 -6.83 -3.88 23.39
N LYS A 175 -7.72 -3.09 22.77
CA LYS A 175 -9.15 -3.04 23.11
C LYS A 175 -10.04 -3.68 22.05
N HIS A 176 -9.49 -3.99 20.89
CA HIS A 176 -10.26 -4.56 19.79
C HIS A 176 -9.40 -5.49 18.93
N ALA A 177 -10.02 -6.52 18.36
CA ALA A 177 -9.40 -7.42 17.40
C ALA A 177 -10.30 -7.68 16.19
N THR A 178 -9.70 -7.89 15.02
CA THR A 178 -10.45 -8.30 13.83
C THR A 178 -10.93 -9.74 13.97
N LEU A 179 -12.15 -9.99 13.50
CA LEU A 179 -12.70 -11.33 13.30
C LEU A 179 -12.72 -11.71 11.81
N HIS A 180 -12.10 -10.91 10.94
CA HIS A 180 -12.03 -11.09 9.48
C HIS A 180 -13.38 -11.08 8.75
N ASN A 181 -14.26 -12.05 9.01
CA ASN A 181 -15.57 -12.22 8.39
C ASN A 181 -16.48 -13.08 9.29
N PHE A 182 -17.74 -13.27 8.90
CA PHE A 182 -18.69 -14.04 9.71
C PHE A 182 -18.44 -15.55 9.71
N ASP A 183 -17.76 -16.08 8.69
CA ASP A 183 -17.42 -17.51 8.65
C ASP A 183 -16.28 -17.82 9.63
N GLU A 184 -15.36 -16.87 9.85
CA GLU A 184 -14.34 -16.96 10.88
C GLU A 184 -14.94 -16.92 12.30
N ILE A 185 -16.00 -16.15 12.54
CA ILE A 185 -16.77 -16.22 13.79
C ILE A 185 -17.32 -17.63 14.01
N LYS A 186 -17.92 -18.23 12.97
CA LYS A 186 -18.46 -19.59 13.05
C LYS A 186 -17.36 -20.62 13.29
N ARG A 187 -16.22 -20.48 12.59
CA ARG A 187 -15.05 -21.37 12.71
C ARG A 187 -14.45 -21.33 14.11
N LEU A 188 -14.28 -20.13 14.66
CA LEU A 188 -13.79 -19.93 16.03
C LEU A 188 -14.85 -20.28 17.09
N ASN A 189 -16.13 -20.30 16.70
CA ASN A 189 -17.29 -20.36 17.60
C ASN A 189 -17.20 -19.36 18.75
N VAL A 190 -16.64 -18.18 18.47
CA VAL A 190 -16.42 -17.13 19.48
C VAL A 190 -17.73 -16.46 19.87
N ARG A 191 -17.90 -16.21 21.17
CA ARG A 191 -19.11 -15.61 21.76
C ARG A 191 -18.76 -14.46 22.69
N VAL A 192 -19.71 -13.58 22.92
CA VAL A 192 -19.58 -12.54 23.94
C VAL A 192 -19.47 -13.19 25.31
N GLY A 193 -18.47 -12.77 26.09
CA GLY A 193 -18.06 -13.35 27.37
C GLY A 193 -16.92 -14.37 27.27
N ASP A 194 -16.58 -14.89 26.08
CA ASP A 194 -15.51 -15.88 25.94
C ASP A 194 -14.14 -15.30 26.28
N ARG A 195 -13.26 -16.16 26.81
CA ARG A 195 -11.84 -15.85 26.95
C ARG A 195 -11.10 -16.31 25.70
N VAL A 196 -10.46 -15.38 25.02
CA VAL A 196 -9.81 -15.58 23.72
C VAL A 196 -8.31 -15.34 23.79
N LEU A 197 -7.57 -16.07 22.96
CA LEU A 197 -6.17 -15.81 22.68
C LEU A 197 -6.09 -14.86 21.50
N ILE A 198 -5.50 -13.69 21.71
CA ILE A 198 -5.24 -12.72 20.66
C ILE A 198 -3.78 -12.73 20.28
N GLU A 199 -3.50 -12.40 19.02
CA GLU A 199 -2.15 -12.15 18.55
C GLU A 199 -2.09 -10.86 17.75
N ARG A 200 -0.95 -10.18 17.83
CA ARG A 200 -0.66 -8.99 17.04
C ARG A 200 0.46 -9.30 16.06
N ALA A 201 0.09 -9.74 14.86
CA ALA A 201 1.05 -10.03 13.80
C ALA A 201 1.63 -8.73 13.20
N GLY A 202 2.97 -8.66 13.12
CA GLY A 202 3.69 -7.57 12.44
C GLY A 202 3.43 -6.16 12.99
N ASP A 203 3.05 -6.03 14.26
CA ASP A 203 2.75 -4.78 14.96
C ASP A 203 1.56 -3.94 14.42
N VAL A 204 0.70 -4.46 13.54
CA VAL A 204 -0.36 -3.63 12.93
C VAL A 204 -1.76 -3.94 13.47
N ILE A 205 -2.32 -5.13 13.19
CA ILE A 205 -3.75 -5.41 13.46
C ILE A 205 -3.88 -6.65 14.36
N PRO A 206 -4.42 -6.50 15.58
CA PRO A 206 -4.75 -7.64 16.44
C PRO A 206 -5.86 -8.51 15.85
N LYS A 207 -5.73 -9.83 15.97
CA LYS A 207 -6.77 -10.81 15.61
C LYS A 207 -6.94 -11.86 16.70
N ILE A 208 -8.11 -12.50 16.74
CA ILE A 208 -8.35 -13.66 17.61
C ILE A 208 -7.82 -14.92 16.93
N VAL A 209 -6.99 -15.67 17.66
CA VAL A 209 -6.40 -16.93 17.18
C VAL A 209 -7.30 -18.12 17.49
N LYS A 210 -7.77 -18.18 18.74
CA LYS A 210 -8.66 -19.24 19.25
C LYS A 210 -9.40 -18.79 20.50
N VAL A 211 -10.49 -19.48 20.80
CA VAL A 211 -11.14 -19.42 22.12
C VAL A 211 -10.37 -20.33 23.07
N VAL A 212 -10.00 -19.81 24.24
CA VAL A 212 -9.28 -20.54 25.29
C VAL A 212 -10.27 -21.11 26.31
N GLU A 213 -11.34 -20.37 26.59
CA GLU A 213 -12.38 -20.76 27.54
C GLU A 213 -13.73 -20.24 27.04
N HIS A 214 -14.71 -21.13 26.86
CA HIS A 214 -16.06 -20.75 26.50
C HIS A 214 -16.87 -20.38 27.74
N LYS A 215 -17.20 -19.10 27.89
CA LYS A 215 -18.11 -18.59 28.92
C LYS A 215 -19.38 -17.99 28.31
N GLY A 216 -19.31 -17.61 27.04
CA GLY A 216 -20.44 -17.07 26.29
C GLY A 216 -21.47 -18.14 25.98
N LYS A 217 -22.74 -17.79 26.19
CA LYS A 217 -23.87 -18.71 25.96
C LYS A 217 -24.41 -18.61 24.53
N GLU A 218 -24.56 -17.39 24.04
CA GLU A 218 -25.24 -17.11 22.78
C GLU A 218 -24.28 -17.07 21.59
N LYS A 219 -24.70 -17.68 20.47
CA LYS A 219 -23.98 -17.57 19.21
C LYS A 219 -24.22 -16.20 18.60
N PHE A 220 -23.19 -15.63 17.98
CA PHE A 220 -23.34 -14.39 17.23
C PHE A 220 -24.28 -14.57 16.04
N VAL A 221 -25.28 -13.71 15.93
CA VAL A 221 -26.23 -13.68 14.82
C VAL A 221 -25.81 -12.63 13.81
N ILE A 222 -25.68 -13.03 12.55
CA ILE A 222 -25.34 -12.11 11.46
C ILE A 222 -26.51 -11.14 11.28
N PRO A 223 -26.28 -9.82 11.28
CA PRO A 223 -27.36 -8.86 11.15
C PRO A 223 -27.99 -8.93 9.74
N LEU A 224 -29.32 -9.04 9.70
CA LEU A 224 -30.10 -9.01 8.44
C LEU A 224 -30.18 -7.60 7.84
N ASN A 225 -29.96 -6.58 8.67
CA ASN A 225 -30.03 -5.17 8.32
C ASN A 225 -28.70 -4.50 8.63
N CYS A 226 -28.28 -3.59 7.76
CA CYS A 226 -27.04 -2.85 7.88
C CYS A 226 -27.07 -2.02 9.18
N PRO A 227 -26.07 -2.11 10.07
CA PRO A 227 -26.07 -1.36 11.32
C PRO A 227 -25.98 0.16 11.11
N ALA A 228 -25.49 0.61 9.94
CA ALA A 228 -25.34 2.04 9.63
C ALA A 228 -26.61 2.66 9.00
N CYS A 229 -27.32 1.94 8.13
CA CYS A 229 -28.41 2.51 7.34
C CYS A 229 -29.72 1.72 7.40
N ARG A 230 -29.75 0.61 8.15
CA ARG A 230 -30.86 -0.36 8.26
C ARG A 230 -31.29 -1.03 6.94
N GLY A 231 -30.58 -0.79 5.84
CA GLY A 231 -30.80 -1.42 4.53
C GLY A 231 -30.51 -2.92 4.56
N LYS A 232 -31.06 -3.65 3.59
CA LYS A 232 -30.92 -5.12 3.50
C LYS A 232 -29.44 -5.52 3.38
N VAL A 233 -29.04 -6.53 4.14
CA VAL A 233 -27.73 -7.18 4.03
C VAL A 233 -27.89 -8.46 3.21
N VAL A 234 -27.02 -8.64 2.21
CA VAL A 234 -27.04 -9.82 1.34
C VAL A 234 -25.63 -10.36 1.12
N LYS A 235 -25.53 -11.62 0.71
CA LYS A 235 -24.39 -12.12 -0.07
C LYS A 235 -24.75 -11.96 -1.55
N GLU A 236 -23.88 -11.38 -2.36
CA GLU A 236 -24.15 -11.19 -3.80
C GLU A 236 -24.22 -12.53 -4.52
N LYS A 237 -23.35 -13.47 -4.16
CA LYS A 237 -23.39 -14.88 -4.56
C LYS A 237 -23.36 -15.78 -3.33
N GLU A 238 -23.94 -16.98 -3.41
CA GLU A 238 -23.93 -17.93 -2.29
C GLU A 238 -22.50 -18.31 -1.84
N GLU A 239 -21.59 -18.38 -2.81
CA GLU A 239 -20.16 -18.69 -2.64
C GLU A 239 -19.36 -17.54 -2.00
N ASP A 240 -19.90 -16.32 -1.95
CA ASP A 240 -19.19 -15.18 -1.36
C ASP A 240 -19.06 -15.34 0.15
N VAL A 241 -17.86 -15.06 0.67
CA VAL A 241 -17.59 -15.01 2.11
C VAL A 241 -18.15 -13.72 2.73
N ALA A 242 -18.22 -12.64 1.96
CA ALA A 242 -18.57 -11.32 2.44
C ALA A 242 -20.09 -11.05 2.39
N TYR A 243 -20.64 -10.60 3.51
CA TYR A 243 -21.97 -9.99 3.54
C TYR A 243 -21.85 -8.49 3.27
N ARG A 244 -22.78 -7.92 2.51
CA ARG A 244 -22.73 -6.52 2.07
C ARG A 244 -24.03 -5.79 2.30
N CYS A 245 -23.92 -4.52 2.66
CA CYS A 245 -24.99 -3.54 2.54
C CYS A 245 -25.09 -3.09 1.07
N ILE A 246 -26.22 -3.36 0.42
CA ILE A 246 -26.45 -2.97 -0.97
C ILE A 246 -27.15 -1.62 -1.12
N ASN A 247 -27.43 -0.91 -0.02
CA ASN A 247 -27.99 0.43 -0.09
C ASN A 247 -26.93 1.42 -0.65
N PRO A 248 -27.12 1.99 -1.86
CA PRO A 248 -26.18 2.94 -2.43
C PRO A 248 -26.11 4.25 -1.64
N LEU A 249 -27.15 4.57 -0.86
CA LEU A 249 -27.23 5.75 -0.01
C LEU A 249 -26.76 5.48 1.43
N CYS A 250 -25.99 4.42 1.66
CA CYS A 250 -25.51 4.10 3.00
C CYS A 250 -24.48 5.14 3.48
N PRO A 251 -24.75 5.90 4.55
CA PRO A 251 -23.85 6.97 5.01
C PRO A 251 -22.46 6.43 5.39
N ALA A 252 -22.36 5.25 5.99
CA ALA A 252 -21.07 4.63 6.30
C ALA A 252 -20.24 4.25 5.05
N GLN A 253 -20.90 3.93 3.93
CA GLN A 253 -20.20 3.68 2.68
C GLN A 253 -19.69 4.99 2.09
N LEU A 254 -20.52 6.04 2.11
CA LEU A 254 -20.15 7.37 1.64
C LEU A 254 -18.99 7.95 2.46
N GLU A 255 -19.08 7.94 3.79
CA GLU A 255 -18.02 8.38 4.70
C GLU A 255 -16.68 7.71 4.39
N ARG A 256 -16.66 6.37 4.29
CA ARG A 256 -15.45 5.62 3.95
C ARG A 256 -14.97 5.86 2.52
N SER A 257 -15.87 6.16 1.60
CA SER A 257 -15.53 6.50 0.22
C SER A 257 -14.86 7.87 0.17
N ILE A 258 -15.37 8.85 0.91
CA ILE A 258 -14.77 10.18 1.06
C ILE A 258 -13.39 10.07 1.72
N LEU A 259 -13.24 9.28 2.78
CA LEU A 259 -11.94 9.07 3.43
C LEU A 259 -10.93 8.43 2.49
N HIS A 260 -11.36 7.43 1.72
CA HIS A 260 -10.51 6.82 0.69
C HIS A 260 -10.13 7.84 -0.38
N PHE A 261 -11.09 8.61 -0.89
CA PHE A 261 -10.88 9.65 -1.90
C PHE A 261 -9.90 10.72 -1.40
N ALA A 262 -10.01 11.14 -0.15
CA ALA A 262 -9.14 12.11 0.50
C ALA A 262 -7.76 11.56 0.92
N SER A 263 -7.58 10.23 0.93
CA SER A 263 -6.38 9.58 1.45
C SER A 263 -5.10 10.03 0.74
N ARG A 264 -3.97 9.85 1.43
CA ARG A 264 -2.63 10.24 0.96
C ARG A 264 -2.20 9.56 -0.36
N GLN A 265 -2.80 8.43 -0.74
CA GLN A 265 -2.52 7.77 -2.01
C GLN A 265 -3.49 8.19 -3.12
N ALA A 266 -4.65 8.75 -2.77
CA ALA A 266 -5.67 9.26 -3.67
C ALA A 266 -5.54 10.79 -3.83
N MET A 267 -6.56 11.58 -3.49
CA MET A 267 -6.52 13.03 -3.74
C MET A 267 -5.67 13.81 -2.71
N ASP A 268 -5.27 13.18 -1.60
CA ASP A 268 -4.39 13.76 -0.59
C ASP A 268 -4.89 15.12 -0.10
N ILE A 269 -6.10 15.08 0.47
CA ILE A 269 -6.79 16.24 1.03
C ILE A 269 -6.45 16.30 2.52
N GLU A 270 -5.41 17.06 2.84
CA GLU A 270 -5.01 17.29 4.23
C GLU A 270 -6.15 17.96 5.03
N GLY A 271 -6.38 17.47 6.25
CA GLY A 271 -7.47 17.94 7.12
C GLY A 271 -8.78 17.15 7.00
N MET A 272 -8.94 16.33 5.96
CA MET A 272 -10.11 15.45 5.80
C MET A 272 -9.90 14.10 6.51
N GLY A 273 -9.95 14.12 7.84
CA GLY A 273 -9.88 12.91 8.69
C GLY A 273 -11.26 12.31 9.01
N ASP A 274 -11.28 11.17 9.73
CA ASP A 274 -12.50 10.42 10.07
C ASP A 274 -13.60 11.32 10.65
N ALA A 275 -13.25 12.14 11.64
CA ALA A 275 -14.20 13.04 12.30
C ALA A 275 -14.78 14.11 11.36
N ALA A 276 -14.01 14.58 10.37
CA ALA A 276 -14.49 15.58 9.41
C ALA A 276 -15.43 14.94 8.39
N ALA A 277 -15.03 13.79 7.83
CA ALA A 277 -15.86 13.06 6.87
C ALA A 277 -17.20 12.62 7.48
N ALA A 278 -17.18 12.08 8.71
CA ALA A 278 -18.38 11.65 9.41
C ALA A 278 -19.37 12.81 9.64
N GLN A 279 -18.87 13.98 10.06
CA GLN A 279 -19.72 15.15 10.28
C GLN A 279 -20.24 15.77 8.99
N LEU A 280 -19.43 15.85 7.93
CA LEU A 280 -19.86 16.36 6.62
C LEU A 280 -21.00 15.52 6.03
N VAL A 281 -20.87 14.19 6.11
CA VAL A 281 -21.93 13.26 5.69
C VAL A 281 -23.14 13.35 6.63
N GLY A 282 -22.91 13.37 7.95
CA GLY A 282 -23.97 13.43 8.95
C GLY A 282 -24.83 14.71 8.89
N LEU A 283 -24.22 15.84 8.53
CA LEU A 283 -24.91 17.11 8.30
C LEU A 283 -25.51 17.24 6.90
N GLY A 284 -25.30 16.25 6.02
CA GLY A 284 -25.76 16.28 4.63
C GLY A 284 -25.06 17.33 3.75
N LEU A 285 -23.86 17.77 4.14
CA LEU A 285 -23.07 18.75 3.38
C LEU A 285 -22.35 18.12 2.18
N VAL A 286 -22.16 16.80 2.19
CA VAL A 286 -21.49 16.04 1.13
C VAL A 286 -22.30 14.77 0.87
N GLY A 287 -22.81 14.61 -0.36
CA GLY A 287 -23.51 13.43 -0.86
C GLY A 287 -22.67 12.58 -1.84
N ASP A 288 -21.71 13.20 -2.51
CA ASP A 288 -20.74 12.53 -3.39
C ASP A 288 -19.34 13.18 -3.34
N PHE A 289 -18.39 12.70 -4.15
CA PHE A 289 -17.02 13.24 -4.15
C PHE A 289 -16.92 14.67 -4.68
N ALA A 290 -17.83 15.08 -5.57
CA ALA A 290 -17.80 16.40 -6.17
C ALA A 290 -18.25 17.47 -5.18
N ASP A 291 -19.21 17.16 -4.30
CA ASP A 291 -19.71 18.09 -3.28
C ASP A 291 -18.59 18.58 -2.33
N ILE A 292 -17.53 17.78 -2.12
CA ILE A 292 -16.32 18.18 -1.37
C ILE A 292 -15.74 19.49 -1.92
N TYR A 293 -15.73 19.64 -3.24
CA TYR A 293 -15.17 20.79 -3.94
C TYR A 293 -16.11 22.01 -3.99
N GLY A 294 -17.33 21.86 -3.48
CA GLY A 294 -18.30 22.94 -3.29
C GLY A 294 -18.35 23.49 -1.85
N LEU A 295 -17.64 22.87 -0.91
CA LEU A 295 -17.64 23.28 0.50
C LEU A 295 -17.13 24.70 0.70
N THR A 296 -17.80 25.47 1.54
CA THR A 296 -17.40 26.83 1.92
C THR A 296 -16.87 26.89 3.36
N GLU A 297 -16.19 27.98 3.71
CA GLU A 297 -15.74 28.21 5.09
C GLU A 297 -16.91 28.18 6.09
N LYS A 298 -18.07 28.71 5.70
CA LYS A 298 -19.29 28.70 6.52
C LYS A 298 -19.78 27.29 6.81
N ASP A 299 -19.69 26.38 5.84
CA ASP A 299 -20.08 24.98 6.03
C ASP A 299 -19.14 24.29 7.01
N LEU A 300 -17.83 24.53 6.89
CA LEU A 300 -16.82 23.92 7.75
C LEU A 300 -16.88 24.42 9.20
N LEU A 301 -17.28 25.67 9.43
CA LEU A 301 -17.46 26.23 10.77
C LEU A 301 -18.65 25.62 11.52
N ARG A 302 -19.52 24.86 10.84
CA ARG A 302 -20.59 24.08 11.49
C ARG A 302 -20.08 22.77 12.10
N LEU A 303 -18.85 22.36 11.79
CA LEU A 303 -18.26 21.13 12.30
C LEU A 303 -17.66 21.34 13.69
N ASP A 304 -17.85 20.37 14.57
CA ASP A 304 -17.23 20.32 15.88
C ASP A 304 -15.70 20.37 15.75
N LEU A 305 -15.08 21.23 16.58
CA LEU A 305 -13.63 21.45 16.62
C LEU A 305 -13.05 22.02 15.31
N PHE A 306 -13.87 22.63 14.45
CA PHE A 306 -13.41 23.45 13.33
C PHE A 306 -13.48 24.94 13.68
N LYS A 307 -12.30 25.56 13.75
CA LYS A 307 -12.13 27.02 13.82
C LYS A 307 -11.54 27.51 12.51
N ASP A 308 -11.50 28.83 12.30
CA ASP A 308 -11.06 29.49 11.06
C ASP A 308 -9.79 28.88 10.45
N LYS A 309 -8.75 28.68 11.27
CA LYS A 309 -7.47 28.11 10.79
C LYS A 309 -7.64 26.68 10.23
N LYS A 310 -8.41 25.83 10.91
CA LYS A 310 -8.61 24.44 10.48
C LYS A 310 -9.51 24.35 9.26
N ALA A 311 -10.55 25.19 9.18
CA ALA A 311 -11.40 25.33 8.01
C ALA A 311 -10.60 25.78 6.79
N LYS A 312 -9.78 26.84 6.93
CA LYS A 312 -8.90 27.31 5.85
C LYS A 312 -7.90 26.26 5.40
N ASN A 313 -7.28 25.54 6.32
CA ASN A 313 -6.35 24.46 5.97
C ASN A 313 -7.03 23.36 5.14
N LEU A 314 -8.27 22.97 5.50
CA LEU A 314 -9.02 21.98 4.73
C LEU A 314 -9.38 22.51 3.34
N LEU A 315 -9.84 23.76 3.22
CA LEU A 315 -10.13 24.36 1.91
C LEU A 315 -8.88 24.45 1.02
N ILE A 316 -7.72 24.77 1.60
CA ILE A 316 -6.43 24.75 0.88
C ILE A 316 -6.09 23.34 0.41
N GLY A 317 -6.30 22.32 1.27
CA GLY A 317 -6.11 20.91 0.92
C GLY A 317 -7.01 20.48 -0.24
N ILE A 318 -8.29 20.86 -0.21
CA ILE A 318 -9.28 20.59 -1.26
C ILE A 318 -8.83 21.23 -2.58
N GLU A 319 -8.47 22.52 -2.57
CA GLU A 319 -8.05 23.23 -3.78
C GLU A 319 -6.76 22.65 -4.37
N THR A 320 -5.77 22.34 -3.51
CA THR A 320 -4.51 21.72 -3.92
C THR A 320 -4.74 20.35 -4.56
N SER A 321 -5.72 19.59 -4.06
CA SER A 321 -6.02 18.26 -4.57
C SER A 321 -6.52 18.26 -6.02
N LYS A 322 -7.10 19.36 -6.52
CA LYS A 322 -7.57 19.46 -7.92
C LYS A 322 -6.45 19.22 -8.93
N LYS A 323 -5.19 19.48 -8.55
CA LYS A 323 -4.01 19.33 -9.39
C LYS A 323 -3.41 17.91 -9.38
N ARG A 324 -3.94 16.96 -8.59
CA ARG A 324 -3.40 15.60 -8.54
C ARG A 324 -3.48 14.91 -9.90
N ALA A 325 -2.56 13.98 -10.13
CA ALA A 325 -2.50 13.16 -11.34
C ALA A 325 -3.78 12.31 -11.54
N LEU A 326 -4.12 12.00 -12.79
CA LEU A 326 -5.27 11.16 -13.12
C LEU A 326 -5.21 9.77 -12.46
N SER A 327 -4.02 9.17 -12.34
CA SER A 327 -3.81 7.91 -11.61
C SER A 327 -4.36 7.95 -10.18
N ARG A 328 -4.19 9.08 -9.50
CA ARG A 328 -4.65 9.29 -8.13
C ARG A 328 -6.15 9.51 -8.05
N LEU A 329 -6.72 10.21 -9.05
CA LEU A 329 -8.16 10.35 -9.20
C LEU A 329 -8.84 9.00 -9.45
N ILE A 330 -8.34 8.19 -10.40
CA ILE A 330 -8.88 6.85 -10.68
C ILE A 330 -8.83 5.97 -9.43
N TYR A 331 -7.72 6.01 -8.69
CA TYR A 331 -7.63 5.30 -7.42
C TYR A 331 -8.65 5.82 -6.40
N GLY A 332 -8.80 7.14 -6.28
CA GLY A 332 -9.75 7.80 -5.38
C GLY A 332 -11.22 7.49 -5.67
N LEU A 333 -11.59 7.32 -6.95
CA LEU A 333 -12.95 6.94 -7.36
C LEU A 333 -13.38 5.56 -6.80
N GLY A 334 -12.42 4.72 -6.39
CA GLY A 334 -12.72 3.52 -5.62
C GLY A 334 -13.36 2.38 -6.43
N ILE A 335 -13.15 2.37 -7.75
CA ILE A 335 -13.63 1.33 -8.68
C ILE A 335 -13.25 -0.07 -8.15
N HIS A 336 -14.18 -1.02 -8.21
CA HIS A 336 -13.98 -2.35 -7.64
C HIS A 336 -12.77 -3.06 -8.27
N HIS A 337 -11.99 -3.78 -7.46
CA HIS A 337 -10.71 -4.42 -7.82
C HIS A 337 -9.58 -3.50 -8.32
N ILE A 338 -9.81 -2.20 -8.51
CA ILE A 338 -8.79 -1.27 -9.00
C ILE A 338 -8.00 -0.69 -7.82
N GLY A 339 -6.82 -1.26 -7.60
CA GLY A 339 -5.83 -0.72 -6.67
C GLY A 339 -4.97 0.38 -7.30
N GLU A 340 -4.12 1.01 -6.49
CA GLU A 340 -3.20 2.10 -6.88
C GLU A 340 -2.38 1.77 -8.14
N LYS A 341 -1.83 0.56 -8.21
CA LYS A 341 -1.06 0.08 -9.37
C LYS A 341 -1.87 0.08 -10.65
N ALA A 342 -3.06 -0.53 -10.60
CA ALA A 342 -3.94 -0.63 -11.76
C ALA A 342 -4.38 0.76 -12.20
N ALA A 343 -4.72 1.64 -11.25
CA ALA A 343 -5.06 3.03 -11.54
C ALA A 343 -3.93 3.77 -12.27
N PHE A 344 -2.67 3.59 -11.85
CA PHE A 344 -1.50 4.16 -12.54
C PHE A 344 -1.32 3.61 -13.96
N VAL A 345 -1.41 2.29 -14.14
CA VAL A 345 -1.30 1.65 -15.46
C VAL A 345 -2.40 2.14 -16.41
N LEU A 346 -3.65 2.22 -15.93
CA LEU A 346 -4.79 2.72 -16.69
C LEU A 346 -4.60 4.20 -17.07
N ALA A 347 -4.24 5.05 -16.10
CA ALA A 347 -3.99 6.47 -16.35
C ALA A 347 -2.88 6.69 -17.39
N SER A 348 -1.78 5.93 -17.28
CA SER A 348 -0.65 6.03 -18.20
C SER A 348 -1.02 5.59 -19.62
N LYS A 349 -1.88 4.56 -19.74
CA LYS A 349 -2.28 4.02 -21.04
C LYS A 349 -3.32 4.89 -21.75
N PHE A 350 -4.34 5.34 -21.03
CA PHE A 350 -5.47 6.08 -21.60
C PHE A 350 -5.27 7.59 -21.59
N VAL A 351 -4.36 8.11 -20.76
CA VAL A 351 -3.96 9.53 -20.63
C VAL A 351 -5.05 10.45 -20.10
N THR A 352 -6.33 10.23 -20.46
CA THR A 352 -7.47 11.01 -19.98
C THR A 352 -8.54 10.10 -19.38
N LEU A 353 -9.32 10.63 -18.44
CA LEU A 353 -10.44 9.88 -17.86
C LEU A 353 -11.49 9.52 -18.92
N ASP A 354 -11.76 10.42 -19.88
CA ASP A 354 -12.72 10.19 -20.96
C ASP A 354 -12.31 9.04 -21.88
N ASN A 355 -11.01 8.87 -22.13
CA ASN A 355 -10.50 7.76 -22.94
C ASN A 355 -10.67 6.43 -22.18
N LEU A 356 -10.39 6.41 -20.88
CA LEU A 356 -10.62 5.24 -20.04
C LEU A 356 -12.12 4.87 -19.98
N ALA A 357 -12.99 5.87 -19.85
CA ALA A 357 -14.44 5.67 -19.78
C ALA A 357 -15.04 5.07 -21.06
N LYS A 358 -14.38 5.23 -22.20
CA LYS A 358 -14.79 4.68 -23.51
C LYS A 358 -14.13 3.34 -23.85
N ALA A 359 -13.18 2.87 -23.04
CA ALA A 359 -12.42 1.66 -23.33
C ALA A 359 -13.30 0.42 -23.33
N SER A 360 -13.09 -0.49 -24.29
CA SER A 360 -13.83 -1.76 -24.31
C SER A 360 -13.24 -2.78 -23.33
N LYS A 361 -14.04 -3.80 -22.96
CA LYS A 361 -13.58 -4.90 -22.11
C LYS A 361 -12.37 -5.63 -22.72
N GLU A 362 -12.34 -5.77 -24.06
CA GLU A 362 -11.25 -6.40 -24.81
C GLU A 362 -9.97 -5.56 -24.76
N GLU A 363 -10.08 -4.24 -24.91
CA GLU A 363 -8.94 -3.33 -24.81
C GLU A 363 -8.31 -3.35 -23.42
N LEU A 364 -9.15 -3.32 -22.38
CA LEU A 364 -8.72 -3.39 -20.99
C LEU A 364 -8.03 -4.72 -20.67
N THR A 365 -8.59 -5.84 -21.13
CA THR A 365 -8.03 -7.18 -20.86
C THR A 365 -6.66 -7.41 -21.55
N ARG A 366 -6.33 -6.66 -22.60
CA ARG A 366 -5.01 -6.71 -23.25
C ARG A 366 -3.91 -6.01 -22.45
N ILE A 367 -4.27 -5.22 -21.44
CA ILE A 367 -3.30 -4.51 -20.59
C ILE A 367 -2.69 -5.53 -19.61
N HIS A 368 -1.35 -5.60 -19.60
CA HIS A 368 -0.64 -6.41 -18.63
C HIS A 368 -1.09 -6.04 -17.20
N GLU A 369 -1.48 -7.05 -16.41
CA GLU A 369 -2.03 -6.95 -15.04
C GLU A 369 -3.51 -6.57 -14.91
N ILE A 370 -4.22 -6.32 -16.01
CA ILE A 370 -5.67 -6.12 -16.00
C ILE A 370 -6.35 -7.39 -16.50
N GLY A 371 -6.89 -8.18 -15.56
CA GLY A 371 -7.65 -9.40 -15.89
C GLY A 371 -9.11 -9.12 -16.25
N PRO A 372 -9.85 -10.13 -16.75
CA PRO A 372 -11.25 -9.99 -17.18
C PRO A 372 -12.18 -9.42 -16.11
N VAL A 373 -12.00 -9.81 -14.84
CA VAL A 373 -12.79 -9.32 -13.69
C VAL A 373 -12.57 -7.83 -13.44
N MET A 374 -11.33 -7.36 -13.58
CA MET A 374 -11.00 -5.93 -13.44
C MET A 374 -11.54 -5.13 -14.62
N ALA A 375 -11.42 -5.66 -15.84
CA ALA A 375 -11.95 -5.04 -17.04
C ALA A 375 -13.47 -4.84 -16.94
N GLU A 376 -14.20 -5.87 -16.49
CA GLU A 376 -15.65 -5.82 -16.24
C GLU A 376 -16.03 -4.78 -15.19
N SER A 377 -15.30 -4.76 -14.06
CA SER A 377 -15.53 -3.76 -13.00
C SER A 377 -15.35 -2.33 -13.49
N ILE A 378 -14.42 -2.09 -14.42
CA ILE A 378 -14.20 -0.77 -15.03
C ILE A 378 -15.35 -0.43 -15.97
N THR A 379 -15.72 -1.33 -16.88
CA THR A 379 -16.79 -1.07 -17.85
C THR A 379 -18.14 -0.85 -17.17
N ASP A 380 -18.45 -1.65 -16.14
CA ASP A 380 -19.68 -1.55 -15.37
C ASP A 380 -19.73 -0.29 -14.52
N TYR A 381 -18.58 0.22 -14.09
CA TYR A 381 -18.51 1.49 -13.36
C TYR A 381 -18.83 2.67 -14.28
N PHE A 382 -18.21 2.76 -15.46
CA PHE A 382 -18.44 3.88 -16.40
C PHE A 382 -19.76 3.78 -17.19
N SER A 383 -20.43 2.62 -17.19
CA SER A 383 -21.74 2.46 -17.82
C SER A 383 -22.88 3.10 -17.00
N GLN A 384 -22.69 3.30 -15.69
CA GLN A 384 -23.68 3.87 -14.79
C GLN A 384 -23.90 5.38 -15.02
N GLU A 385 -25.16 5.79 -15.12
CA GLU A 385 -25.55 7.20 -15.33
C GLU A 385 -25.07 8.11 -14.20
N SER A 386 -25.24 7.69 -12.94
CA SER A 386 -24.78 8.42 -11.76
C SER A 386 -23.27 8.69 -11.76
N ILE A 387 -22.48 7.78 -12.33
CA ILE A 387 -21.02 7.95 -12.46
C ILE A 387 -20.68 8.97 -13.55
N ARG A 388 -21.44 9.01 -14.65
CA ARG A 388 -21.27 10.05 -15.68
C ARG A 388 -21.57 11.43 -15.11
N ASP A 389 -22.65 11.57 -14.34
CA ASP A 389 -23.01 12.81 -13.67
C ASP A 389 -21.93 13.26 -12.68
N LEU A 390 -21.41 12.32 -11.87
CA LEU A 390 -20.31 12.57 -10.94
C LEU A 390 -19.06 13.09 -11.67
N ILE A 391 -18.67 12.45 -12.78
CA ILE A 391 -17.50 12.86 -13.58
C ILE A 391 -17.69 14.28 -14.12
N GLU A 392 -18.88 14.60 -14.63
CA GLU A 392 -19.18 15.95 -15.12
C GLU A 392 -19.18 16.99 -13.99
N LYS A 393 -19.69 16.68 -12.80
CA LYS A 393 -19.55 17.55 -11.62
C LYS A 393 -18.07 17.79 -11.28
N LEU A 394 -17.25 16.73 -11.23
CA LEU A 394 -15.82 16.84 -10.94
C LEU A 394 -15.09 17.69 -12.01
N LYS A 395 -15.46 17.57 -13.28
CA LYS A 395 -14.93 18.43 -14.36
C LYS A 395 -15.28 19.90 -14.12
N LYS A 396 -16.53 20.20 -13.73
CA LYS A 396 -16.97 21.58 -13.40
C LYS A 396 -16.17 22.20 -12.25
N HIS A 397 -15.69 21.39 -11.31
CA HIS A 397 -14.80 21.83 -10.23
C HIS A 397 -13.32 21.96 -10.65
N ASN A 398 -12.99 21.80 -11.94
CA ASN A 398 -11.66 21.94 -12.52
C ASN A 398 -10.63 20.93 -12.00
N LEU A 399 -11.05 19.70 -11.70
CA LEU A 399 -10.11 18.62 -11.40
C LEU A 399 -9.29 18.24 -12.63
N ASN A 400 -8.03 17.88 -12.41
CA ASN A 400 -7.16 17.37 -13.46
C ASN A 400 -7.61 15.97 -13.92
N MET A 401 -8.23 15.91 -15.10
CA MET A 401 -8.69 14.68 -15.74
C MET A 401 -7.65 14.01 -16.64
N ARG A 402 -6.37 14.41 -16.51
CA ARG A 402 -5.28 13.96 -17.38
C ARG A 402 -4.08 13.46 -16.59
N GLU A 403 -3.48 12.40 -17.08
CA GLU A 403 -2.16 11.98 -16.65
C GLU A 403 -1.14 12.79 -17.44
N SER A 404 -0.23 13.46 -16.75
CA SER A 404 0.84 14.17 -17.44
C SER A 404 1.71 13.14 -18.16
N ALA A 405 1.95 13.33 -19.46
CA ALA A 405 2.88 12.50 -20.22
C ALA A 405 4.35 12.64 -19.76
N ALA A 406 4.61 13.27 -18.60
CA ALA A 406 5.93 13.61 -18.08
C ALA A 406 6.74 12.39 -17.58
N GLY A 407 6.22 11.17 -17.74
CA GLY A 407 7.00 9.92 -17.65
C GLY A 407 7.29 9.27 -19.01
N ILE A 408 6.77 9.81 -20.10
CA ILE A 408 6.87 9.27 -21.46
C ILE A 408 7.68 10.26 -22.30
N LYS A 409 9.01 10.09 -22.33
CA LYS A 409 9.77 10.68 -23.43
C LYS A 409 9.23 10.07 -24.72
N LYS A 410 8.73 10.90 -25.65
CA LYS A 410 8.53 10.49 -27.06
C LYS A 410 9.91 10.23 -27.68
N GLY A 411 10.50 9.09 -27.33
CA GLY A 411 11.73 8.60 -27.93
C GLY A 411 11.46 7.95 -29.29
N LYS A 412 12.53 7.60 -30.01
CA LYS A 412 12.47 6.92 -31.33
C LYS A 412 11.77 5.54 -31.30
N LEU A 413 11.42 5.06 -30.10
CA LEU A 413 10.77 3.78 -29.84
C LEU A 413 9.26 3.86 -29.60
N SER A 414 8.67 5.06 -29.61
CA SER A 414 7.23 5.22 -29.36
C SER A 414 6.37 4.44 -30.36
N GLY A 415 5.57 3.49 -29.85
CA GLY A 415 4.67 2.65 -30.65
C GLY A 415 5.35 1.50 -31.40
N LYS A 416 6.66 1.34 -31.25
CA LYS A 416 7.46 0.31 -31.95
C LYS A 416 7.54 -0.97 -31.15
N THR A 417 7.52 -2.12 -31.81
CA THR A 417 7.62 -3.44 -31.18
C THR A 417 9.06 -3.96 -31.20
N LEU A 418 9.64 -4.19 -30.03
CA LEU A 418 11.02 -4.66 -29.84
C LEU A 418 11.07 -6.10 -29.29
N VAL A 419 12.07 -6.86 -29.72
CA VAL A 419 12.41 -8.17 -29.15
C VAL A 419 13.90 -8.20 -28.82
N PHE A 420 14.25 -8.57 -27.59
CA PHE A 420 15.65 -8.70 -27.16
C PHE A 420 16.14 -10.15 -27.25
N THR A 421 17.35 -10.35 -27.77
CA THR A 421 18.02 -11.67 -27.87
C THR A 421 19.53 -11.55 -27.66
N GLY A 422 20.14 -12.56 -27.03
CA GLY A 422 21.55 -12.49 -26.60
C GLY A 422 21.72 -11.80 -25.24
N GLU A 423 22.96 -11.77 -24.75
CA GLU A 423 23.38 -11.11 -23.50
C GLU A 423 23.85 -9.68 -23.79
N LEU A 424 23.21 -8.70 -23.17
CA LEU A 424 23.53 -7.28 -23.30
C LEU A 424 24.62 -6.90 -22.28
N GLU A 425 25.57 -6.05 -22.68
CA GLU A 425 26.76 -5.68 -21.91
C GLU A 425 26.45 -4.64 -20.81
N ASP A 426 25.61 -3.64 -21.11
CA ASP A 426 25.33 -2.50 -20.23
C ASP A 426 23.96 -2.58 -19.54
N PHE A 427 23.04 -3.38 -20.08
CA PHE A 427 21.71 -3.58 -19.49
C PHE A 427 21.45 -5.05 -19.21
N SER A 428 20.80 -5.35 -18.09
CA SER A 428 20.10 -6.63 -18.01
C SER A 428 18.93 -6.65 -19.01
N ARG A 429 18.55 -7.83 -19.49
CA ARG A 429 17.38 -7.97 -20.38
C ARG A 429 16.14 -7.27 -19.83
N LEU A 430 15.87 -7.40 -18.53
CA LEU A 430 14.73 -6.74 -17.89
C LEU A 430 14.87 -5.21 -17.87
N GLU A 431 16.07 -4.68 -17.62
CA GLU A 431 16.32 -3.23 -17.70
C GLU A 431 16.16 -2.70 -19.13
N ALA A 432 16.65 -3.42 -20.13
CA ALA A 432 16.45 -3.05 -21.53
C ALA A 432 14.95 -3.07 -21.92
N GLU A 433 14.22 -4.08 -21.45
CA GLU A 433 12.77 -4.16 -21.64
C GLU A 433 12.02 -3.03 -20.90
N GLU A 434 12.45 -2.66 -19.70
CA GLU A 434 11.90 -1.52 -18.96
C GLU A 434 12.24 -0.18 -19.61
N LEU A 435 13.48 0.02 -20.05
CA LEU A 435 13.92 1.24 -20.73
C LEU A 435 13.16 1.41 -22.06
N ALA A 436 12.97 0.32 -22.81
CA ALA A 436 12.12 0.30 -23.99
C ALA A 436 10.67 0.71 -23.64
N ARG A 437 10.09 0.16 -22.57
CA ARG A 437 8.72 0.50 -22.13
C ARG A 437 8.61 1.95 -21.65
N ARG A 438 9.61 2.46 -20.93
CA ARG A 438 9.70 3.87 -20.48
C ARG A 438 9.78 4.84 -21.66
N SER A 439 10.40 4.40 -22.77
CA SER A 439 10.45 5.14 -24.04
C SER A 439 9.29 4.82 -24.99
N ALA A 440 8.17 4.30 -24.47
CA ALA A 440 6.93 3.96 -25.19
C ALA A 440 7.05 2.87 -26.27
N GLY A 441 8.07 2.00 -26.19
CA GLY A 441 8.20 0.79 -26.99
C GLY A 441 7.42 -0.40 -26.42
N ASN A 442 6.84 -1.20 -27.30
CA ASN A 442 6.17 -2.46 -26.95
C ASN A 442 7.20 -3.60 -26.96
N VAL A 443 7.38 -4.28 -25.83
CA VAL A 443 8.32 -5.42 -25.75
C VAL A 443 7.56 -6.72 -26.00
N SER A 444 8.05 -7.52 -26.94
CA SER A 444 7.54 -8.87 -27.23
C SER A 444 8.57 -9.95 -26.94
N SER A 445 8.10 -11.12 -26.51
CA SER A 445 8.94 -12.30 -26.28
C SER A 445 9.24 -13.08 -27.56
N SER A 446 8.54 -12.81 -28.67
CA SER A 446 8.66 -13.55 -29.93
C SER A 446 8.76 -12.63 -31.14
N VAL A 447 9.61 -13.01 -32.11
CA VAL A 447 9.72 -12.31 -33.40
C VAL A 447 8.54 -12.69 -34.29
N SER A 448 7.87 -11.68 -34.84
CA SER A 448 6.74 -11.78 -35.77
C SER A 448 6.89 -10.77 -36.92
N LYS A 449 5.99 -10.79 -37.92
CA LYS A 449 5.96 -9.77 -38.98
C LYS A 449 5.65 -8.35 -38.46
N ASN A 450 5.06 -8.23 -37.27
CA ASN A 450 4.72 -6.96 -36.63
C ASN A 450 5.84 -6.47 -35.69
N THR A 451 6.97 -7.16 -35.64
CA THR A 451 8.14 -6.73 -34.86
C THR A 451 8.89 -5.66 -35.66
N ASP A 452 9.10 -4.47 -35.09
CA ASP A 452 9.84 -3.39 -35.73
C ASP A 452 11.36 -3.57 -35.57
N PHE A 453 11.81 -3.97 -34.36
CA PHE A 453 13.23 -4.10 -34.05
C PHE A 453 13.56 -5.39 -33.28
N VAL A 454 14.69 -6.00 -33.61
CA VAL A 454 15.31 -7.03 -32.79
C VAL A 454 16.65 -6.52 -32.27
N VAL A 455 16.75 -6.33 -30.95
CA VAL A 455 17.98 -5.86 -30.29
C VAL A 455 18.83 -7.08 -29.96
N ILE A 456 20.07 -7.10 -30.48
CA ILE A 456 21.00 -8.21 -30.32
C ILE A 456 22.13 -7.86 -29.33
N GLY A 457 22.38 -8.77 -28.41
CA GLY A 457 23.58 -8.81 -27.57
C GLY A 457 24.52 -9.96 -27.97
N ASN A 458 25.55 -10.20 -27.16
CA ASN A 458 26.51 -11.29 -27.35
C ASN A 458 25.80 -12.66 -27.36
N GLN A 459 26.23 -13.55 -28.24
CA GLN A 459 25.62 -14.87 -28.50
C GLN A 459 24.11 -14.82 -28.83
N PRO A 460 23.71 -14.19 -29.95
CA PRO A 460 22.30 -14.08 -30.32
C PRO A 460 21.72 -15.46 -30.66
N GLY A 461 20.73 -15.93 -29.87
CA GLY A 461 20.08 -17.22 -30.07
C GLY A 461 19.08 -17.26 -31.23
N SER A 462 18.23 -18.30 -31.26
CA SER A 462 17.27 -18.63 -32.35
C SER A 462 16.31 -17.53 -32.82
N LYS A 463 16.16 -16.44 -32.06
CA LYS A 463 15.37 -15.26 -32.44
C LYS A 463 16.05 -14.42 -33.51
N TYR A 464 17.38 -14.44 -33.58
CA TYR A 464 18.14 -13.76 -34.63
C TYR A 464 17.90 -14.36 -36.01
N ASP A 465 17.94 -15.70 -36.10
CA ASP A 465 17.66 -16.40 -37.35
C ASP A 465 16.22 -16.17 -37.83
N LYS A 466 15.28 -16.11 -36.87
CA LYS A 466 13.87 -15.80 -37.15
C LYS A 466 13.69 -14.35 -37.63
N ALA A 467 14.46 -13.40 -37.11
CA ALA A 467 14.44 -12.00 -37.54
C ALA A 467 14.95 -11.83 -38.97
N LYS A 468 16.06 -12.50 -39.32
CA LYS A 468 16.61 -12.53 -40.69
C LYS A 468 15.60 -13.08 -41.70
N LYS A 469 14.95 -14.20 -41.38
CA LYS A 469 13.94 -14.83 -42.26
C LYS A 469 12.71 -13.97 -42.49
N LEU A 470 12.33 -13.14 -41.52
CA LEU A 470 11.15 -12.28 -41.59
C LEU A 470 11.45 -10.86 -42.09
N GLY A 471 12.72 -10.53 -42.39
CA GLY A 471 13.12 -9.20 -42.86
C GLY A 471 12.98 -8.09 -41.81
N VAL A 472 12.97 -8.45 -40.53
CA VAL A 472 12.83 -7.49 -39.42
C VAL A 472 14.16 -6.78 -39.19
N ARG A 473 14.12 -5.47 -38.88
CA ARG A 473 15.33 -4.67 -38.64
C ARG A 473 16.04 -5.12 -37.36
N ILE A 474 17.33 -5.43 -37.48
CA ILE A 474 18.18 -5.87 -36.36
C ILE A 474 19.06 -4.70 -35.96
N ILE A 475 19.14 -4.39 -34.66
CA ILE A 475 19.96 -3.31 -34.10
C ILE A 475 20.81 -3.82 -32.95
N ASN A 476 21.96 -3.22 -32.71
CA ASN A 476 22.84 -3.54 -31.58
C ASN A 476 22.48 -2.73 -30.32
N GLU A 477 23.18 -3.01 -29.23
CA GLU A 477 22.93 -2.37 -27.93
C GLU A 477 23.22 -0.86 -27.93
N ASP A 478 24.22 -0.39 -28.66
CA ASP A 478 24.55 1.04 -28.76
C ASP A 478 23.51 1.82 -29.57
N GLU A 479 23.01 1.23 -30.65
CA GLU A 479 21.88 1.77 -31.40
C GLU A 479 20.62 1.83 -30.52
N PHE A 480 20.39 0.82 -29.67
CA PHE A 480 19.29 0.85 -28.70
C PHE A 480 19.45 1.99 -27.68
N LYS A 481 20.66 2.26 -27.17
CA LYS A 481 20.95 3.40 -26.28
C LYS A 481 20.62 4.75 -26.94
N GLU A 482 20.99 4.90 -28.21
CA GLU A 482 20.70 6.12 -28.99
C GLU A 482 19.20 6.31 -29.31
N MET A 483 18.40 5.25 -29.19
CA MET A 483 16.96 5.29 -29.39
C MET A 483 16.16 5.56 -28.10
N ILE A 484 16.76 5.32 -26.92
CA ILE A 484 16.15 5.57 -25.59
C ILE A 484 16.55 6.91 -24.96
N LYS A 485 17.59 7.60 -25.49
CA LYS A 485 17.93 8.98 -25.11
C LYS A 485 16.82 9.95 -25.49
#